data_AF-A0A5C1MHJ3-F1
#
_entry.id   AF-A0A5C1MHJ3-F1
#
_cell.length_a   1.000
_cell.length_b   1.000
_cell.length_c   1.000
_cell.angle_alpha   90.00
_cell.angle_beta   90.00
_cell.angle_gamma   90.00
#
_symmetry.space_group_name_H-M   'P 1'
#
loop_
_entity.id
_entity.type
_entity.pdbx_description
1 polymer ?
#
loop_
_entity_poly.entity_id
_entity_poly.type
_entity_poly.pdbx_seq_one_letter_code
_entity_poly.pdbx_strand_id
1 'polypeptide(L)'
;MRLRMGFAARKSDDDFNGGGTYPAHRTSGFARNVQRTTKNLLGQVLSRIGILKSPDITVPSTLQAKLANITDAGEIAAGERQMLGDLLLQSGYITQDQLDFALAEQKCSGEKIGDVFVRLGMLTELPLQSILSFQSNQGKATASPLRLGDLLVETGQITRANLEYALHKQKTSHKKLGEILIDEGYVSASGVAHGIKLQKMLVTASLAAIISLSSVESGEAGTAETDTGPKNMIQSVLHESRQFSRFSQKELELWDLINEYRQENGLPAIESSRSLTKVARVHAIDLYSNAPAEGRDDRGLGCSLHSWSDKGNWRQVCYTKDNKYAEYMWDKPREITNFTYTGDGYENAYSTSEKEINPKRVLEAWKKSPSHNAILLEKGQWAGSKLAALGVGVYKNYAIIWLGTESDPAGPVQATMSLASN
;
A
#
# COMPACT_ATOMS: atom_id res chain seq x y z
N MET A 1 70.15 -45.18 19.74
CA MET A 1 70.13 -44.30 20.93
C MET A 1 68.68 -44.25 21.42
N ARG A 2 68.27 -45.26 22.21
CA ARG A 2 67.87 -45.18 23.65
C ARG A 2 66.76 -44.14 23.92
N LEU A 3 65.68 -44.35 24.70
CA LEU A 3 64.97 -45.49 25.32
C LEU A 3 63.87 -44.85 26.21
N ARG A 4 62.77 -45.59 26.48
CA ARG A 4 61.73 -45.45 27.56
C ARG A 4 60.54 -44.50 27.27
N MET A 5 59.25 -44.88 27.30
CA MET A 5 58.38 -45.71 28.19
C MET A 5 58.11 -45.17 29.61
N GLY A 6 56.81 -45.04 29.96
CA GLY A 6 56.23 -45.01 31.32
C GLY A 6 54.98 -44.09 31.39
N PHE A 7 53.74 -44.58 31.31
CA PHE A 7 52.85 -45.23 32.30
C PHE A 7 52.08 -44.32 33.30
N ALA A 8 50.76 -44.58 33.33
CA ALA A 8 49.82 -44.64 34.48
C ALA A 8 49.07 -43.41 35.05
N ALA A 9 47.75 -43.60 35.03
CA ALA A 9 46.60 -43.00 35.72
C ALA A 9 46.67 -42.72 37.24
N ARG A 10 45.84 -41.77 37.74
CA ARG A 10 44.66 -42.03 38.62
C ARG A 10 43.88 -40.76 39.07
N LYS A 11 42.55 -40.98 39.16
CA LYS A 11 41.41 -40.33 39.86
C LYS A 11 41.66 -39.29 40.97
N SER A 12 40.78 -38.29 41.14
CA SER A 12 39.58 -38.32 42.03
C SER A 12 38.90 -36.94 42.19
N ASP A 13 37.59 -36.92 41.94
CA ASP A 13 36.44 -36.38 42.70
C ASP A 13 36.43 -35.00 43.43
N ASP A 14 35.25 -34.37 43.28
CA ASP A 14 34.46 -33.53 44.20
C ASP A 14 34.55 -31.97 44.25
N ASP A 15 33.41 -31.40 43.84
CA ASP A 15 32.56 -30.42 44.54
C ASP A 15 32.76 -28.88 44.50
N PHE A 16 31.69 -28.27 43.95
CA PHE A 16 30.92 -27.09 44.39
C PHE A 16 31.57 -25.70 44.62
N ASN A 17 31.14 -24.80 43.72
CA ASN A 17 30.65 -23.42 43.93
C ASN A 17 31.66 -22.25 44.08
N GLY A 18 31.59 -21.29 43.14
CA GLY A 18 32.24 -19.99 43.24
C GLY A 18 32.01 -19.11 42.01
N GLY A 19 31.22 -18.04 42.17
CA GLY A 19 30.70 -17.12 41.16
C GLY A 19 31.63 -16.67 40.02
N GLY A 20 31.05 -16.60 38.81
CA GLY A 20 31.66 -16.02 37.61
C GLY A 20 30.71 -15.02 36.94
N THR A 21 31.05 -13.75 37.04
CA THR A 21 30.47 -12.61 36.31
C THR A 21 30.61 -12.77 34.79
N TYR A 22 29.51 -12.65 34.02
CA TYR A 22 29.53 -12.59 32.56
C TYR A 22 29.96 -11.19 32.07
N PRO A 23 30.93 -11.04 31.15
CA PRO A 23 31.21 -9.76 30.53
C PRO A 23 30.30 -9.52 29.32
N ALA A 24 29.69 -8.34 29.29
CA ALA A 24 28.90 -7.80 28.21
C ALA A 24 29.79 -7.40 27.00
N HIS A 25 29.95 -8.29 26.00
CA HIS A 25 30.55 -7.92 24.71
C HIS A 25 30.02 -8.81 23.56
N ARG A 26 28.74 -8.67 23.18
CA ARG A 26 28.21 -9.18 21.89
C ARG A 26 27.24 -8.26 21.15
N THR A 27 27.14 -6.98 21.52
CA THR A 27 26.28 -6.00 20.83
C THR A 27 27.02 -5.04 19.90
N SER A 28 28.35 -4.90 20.03
CA SER A 28 29.15 -3.91 19.27
C SER A 28 29.54 -4.36 17.85
N GLY A 29 29.59 -5.67 17.58
CA GLY A 29 29.97 -6.22 16.27
C GLY A 29 28.83 -6.20 15.26
N PHE A 30 27.61 -6.51 15.71
CA PHE A 30 26.41 -6.55 14.87
C PHE A 30 25.99 -5.14 14.42
N ALA A 31 25.97 -4.17 15.34
CA ALA A 31 25.72 -2.76 15.02
C ALA A 31 26.72 -2.19 14.00
N ARG A 32 28.01 -2.52 14.13
CA ARG A 32 29.05 -2.11 13.15
C ARG A 32 28.90 -2.76 11.78
N ASN A 33 28.42 -4.00 11.73
CA ASN A 33 28.23 -4.73 10.48
C ASN A 33 26.98 -4.25 9.74
N VAL A 34 25.90 -3.96 10.47
CA VAL A 34 24.71 -3.26 9.94
C VAL A 34 25.13 -1.89 9.41
N GLN A 35 25.86 -1.09 10.19
CA GLN A 35 26.33 0.25 9.79
C GLN A 35 27.27 0.24 8.56
N ARG A 36 28.09 -0.80 8.36
CA ARG A 36 28.90 -0.99 7.13
C ARG A 36 28.05 -1.38 5.92
N THR A 37 26.99 -2.14 6.13
CA THR A 37 26.04 -2.53 5.07
C THR A 37 25.18 -1.33 4.66
N THR A 38 24.73 -0.50 5.61
CA THR A 38 23.96 0.74 5.38
C THR A 38 24.71 1.77 4.52
N LYS A 39 26.02 1.96 4.75
CA LYS A 39 26.88 2.88 3.96
C LYS A 39 26.98 2.52 2.47
N ASN A 40 26.81 1.24 2.14
CA ASN A 40 26.87 0.75 0.76
C ASN A 40 25.52 0.87 0.04
N LEU A 41 24.38 0.85 0.74
CA LEU A 41 23.06 0.81 0.11
C LEU A 41 22.64 2.15 -0.51
N LEU A 42 22.84 3.30 0.13
CA LEU A 42 22.39 4.58 -0.45
C LEU A 42 23.14 4.91 -1.75
N GLY A 43 24.46 4.69 -1.80
CA GLY A 43 25.27 4.87 -3.01
C GLY A 43 24.90 3.87 -4.12
N GLN A 44 24.58 2.62 -3.76
CA GLN A 44 24.10 1.61 -4.70
C GLN A 44 22.69 1.90 -5.20
N VAL A 45 21.78 2.37 -4.34
CA VAL A 45 20.42 2.80 -4.70
C VAL A 45 20.51 4.00 -5.65
N LEU A 46 21.24 5.06 -5.31
CA LEU A 46 21.46 6.22 -6.19
C LEU A 46 22.06 5.87 -7.56
N SER A 47 22.95 4.87 -7.61
CA SER A 47 23.54 4.34 -8.86
C SER A 47 22.57 3.45 -9.65
N ARG A 48 21.79 2.61 -8.96
CA ARG A 48 20.88 1.61 -9.53
C ARG A 48 19.58 2.23 -10.05
N ILE A 49 19.09 3.32 -9.46
CA ILE A 49 17.96 4.09 -10.00
C ILE A 49 18.39 4.97 -11.21
N GLY A 50 19.67 4.92 -11.63
CA GLY A 50 20.18 5.67 -12.79
C GLY A 50 20.31 7.18 -12.58
N ILE A 51 20.08 7.68 -11.37
CA ILE A 51 20.01 9.11 -11.01
C ILE A 51 21.37 9.82 -11.16
N LEU A 52 22.48 9.10 -10.97
CA LEU A 52 23.84 9.65 -11.09
C LEU A 52 24.40 9.66 -12.53
N LYS A 53 23.60 9.30 -13.55
CA LYS A 53 24.04 9.23 -14.95
C LYS A 53 23.38 10.26 -15.88
N SER A 54 22.51 11.16 -15.40
CA SER A 54 21.98 12.23 -16.25
C SER A 54 23.07 13.27 -16.52
N PRO A 55 23.39 13.62 -17.78
CA PRO A 55 24.45 14.59 -18.11
C PRO A 55 24.16 16.00 -17.58
N ASP A 56 22.91 16.29 -17.22
CA ASP A 56 22.45 17.62 -16.81
C ASP A 56 22.63 17.93 -15.31
N ILE A 57 23.07 16.97 -14.48
CA ILE A 57 23.14 17.13 -13.02
C ILE A 57 24.47 16.57 -12.50
N THR A 58 25.43 17.46 -12.25
CA THR A 58 26.71 17.10 -11.62
C THR A 58 26.58 17.25 -10.12
N VAL A 59 26.59 16.13 -9.40
CA VAL A 59 26.66 16.12 -7.93
C VAL A 59 28.14 16.23 -7.51
N PRO A 60 28.55 17.24 -6.73
CA PRO A 60 29.92 17.37 -6.24
C PRO A 60 30.35 16.12 -5.45
N SER A 61 31.60 15.70 -5.61
CA SER A 61 32.17 14.53 -4.91
C SER A 61 32.12 14.67 -3.38
N THR A 62 32.19 15.91 -2.87
CA THR A 62 32.00 16.24 -1.46
C THR A 62 30.59 15.90 -0.97
N LEU A 63 29.56 16.22 -1.75
CA LEU A 63 28.17 15.91 -1.46
C LEU A 63 27.91 14.40 -1.56
N GLN A 64 28.52 13.73 -2.55
CA GLN A 64 28.44 12.27 -2.69
C GLN A 64 29.07 11.54 -1.48
N ALA A 65 30.23 12.00 -0.99
CA ALA A 65 30.90 11.43 0.18
C ALA A 65 30.14 11.72 1.50
N LYS A 66 29.48 12.87 1.61
CA LYS A 66 28.60 13.19 2.74
C LYS A 66 27.38 12.28 2.75
N LEU A 67 26.67 12.16 1.63
CA LEU A 67 25.50 11.29 1.48
C LEU A 67 25.83 9.82 1.81
N ALA A 68 26.98 9.30 1.35
CA ALA A 68 27.41 7.93 1.64
C ALA A 68 27.68 7.64 3.13
N ASN A 69 27.86 8.67 3.96
CA ASN A 69 28.13 8.54 5.39
C ASN A 69 26.94 8.91 6.28
N ILE A 70 25.83 9.39 5.71
CA ILE A 70 24.63 9.68 6.50
C ILE A 70 23.98 8.35 6.87
N THR A 71 24.16 7.96 8.13
CA THR A 71 23.59 6.72 8.67
C THR A 71 22.19 6.92 9.26
N ASP A 72 21.79 8.17 9.51
CA ASP A 72 20.49 8.49 10.08
C ASP A 72 19.56 9.14 9.05
N ALA A 73 18.39 8.51 8.86
CA ALA A 73 17.23 9.08 8.16
C ALA A 73 16.92 10.52 8.64
N GLY A 74 17.24 10.84 9.89
CA GLY A 74 17.04 12.15 10.49
C GLY A 74 18.04 13.25 10.09
N GLU A 75 19.26 12.92 9.66
CA GLU A 75 20.24 13.92 9.20
C GLU A 75 19.99 14.34 7.74
N ILE A 76 19.40 13.42 6.96
CA ILE A 76 18.94 13.66 5.59
C ILE A 76 17.76 14.64 5.59
N ALA A 77 16.90 14.56 6.59
CA ALA A 77 15.57 15.14 6.54
C ALA A 77 15.48 16.67 6.79
N ALA A 78 16.56 17.47 6.80
CA ALA A 78 16.35 18.89 7.06
C ALA A 78 15.92 19.67 5.82
N GLY A 79 14.74 20.29 5.94
CA GLY A 79 14.06 21.12 4.96
C GLY A 79 12.80 21.71 5.61
N GLU A 80 12.00 22.44 4.83
CA GLU A 80 10.65 22.83 5.27
C GLU A 80 9.82 21.58 5.54
N ARG A 81 9.00 21.60 6.59
CA ARG A 81 8.15 20.47 6.95
C ARG A 81 7.12 20.25 5.84
N GLN A 82 7.24 19.15 5.13
CA GLN A 82 6.31 18.74 4.09
C GLN A 82 5.11 18.01 4.71
N MET A 83 3.98 17.99 4.00
CA MET A 83 2.82 17.19 4.41
C MET A 83 3.13 15.70 4.25
N LEU A 84 2.56 14.86 5.13
CA LEU A 84 2.79 13.42 5.11
C LEU A 84 2.35 12.80 3.77
N GLY A 85 1.21 13.24 3.24
CA GLY A 85 0.70 12.83 1.93
C GLY A 85 1.69 13.12 0.79
N ASP A 86 2.27 14.33 0.76
CA ASP A 86 3.25 14.69 -0.27
C ASP A 86 4.50 13.82 -0.21
N LEU A 87 4.97 13.49 1.00
CA LEU A 87 6.14 12.62 1.19
C LEU A 87 5.85 11.19 0.70
N LEU A 88 4.68 10.66 1.03
CA LEU A 88 4.23 9.34 0.59
C LEU A 88 4.11 9.27 -0.94
N LEU A 89 3.54 10.30 -1.56
CA LEU A 89 3.38 10.40 -3.00
C LEU A 89 4.74 10.55 -3.72
N GLN A 90 5.63 11.40 -3.19
CA GLN A 90 7.01 11.55 -3.70
C GLN A 90 7.83 10.27 -3.57
N SER A 91 7.57 9.46 -2.54
CA SER A 91 8.24 8.18 -2.34
C SER A 91 7.66 7.03 -3.17
N GLY A 92 6.55 7.26 -3.88
CA GLY A 92 5.88 6.26 -4.72
C GLY A 92 5.10 5.19 -3.95
N TYR A 93 4.87 5.40 -2.65
CA TYR A 93 4.09 4.47 -1.82
C TYR A 93 2.59 4.55 -2.06
N ILE A 94 2.12 5.74 -2.42
CA ILE A 94 0.74 6.00 -2.75
C ILE A 94 0.68 6.73 -4.09
N THR A 95 -0.41 6.54 -4.82
CA THR A 95 -0.76 7.33 -5.99
C THR A 95 -1.51 8.60 -5.60
N GLN A 96 -1.71 9.51 -6.55
CA GLN A 96 -2.56 10.68 -6.35
C GLN A 96 -4.00 10.26 -6.02
N ASP A 97 -4.54 9.27 -6.74
CA ASP A 97 -5.90 8.77 -6.50
C ASP A 97 -6.06 8.19 -5.08
N GLN A 98 -5.04 7.46 -4.59
CA GLN A 98 -5.01 6.95 -3.23
C GLN A 98 -4.93 8.07 -2.18
N LEU A 99 -4.15 9.13 -2.44
CA LEU A 99 -4.08 10.29 -1.56
C LEU A 99 -5.44 11.03 -1.51
N ASP A 100 -6.06 11.27 -2.66
CA ASP A 100 -7.33 11.98 -2.75
C ASP A 100 -8.44 11.18 -2.06
N PHE A 101 -8.46 9.87 -2.26
CA PHE A 101 -9.37 8.94 -1.57
C PHE A 101 -9.17 8.96 -0.05
N ALA A 102 -7.92 8.84 0.41
CA ALA A 102 -7.62 8.86 1.84
C ALA A 102 -7.96 10.22 2.48
N LEU A 103 -7.81 11.33 1.77
CA LEU A 103 -8.21 12.66 2.23
C LEU A 103 -9.72 12.82 2.34
N ALA A 104 -10.49 12.26 1.40
CA ALA A 104 -11.94 12.22 1.49
C ALA A 104 -12.38 11.40 2.71
N GLU A 105 -11.78 10.22 2.90
CA GLU A 105 -12.05 9.36 4.04
C GLU A 105 -11.69 10.02 5.38
N GLN A 106 -10.54 10.71 5.44
CA GLN A 106 -10.09 11.42 6.63
C GLN A 106 -11.10 12.48 7.09
N LYS A 107 -11.72 13.19 6.14
CA LYS A 107 -12.75 14.20 6.46
C LYS A 107 -14.00 13.57 7.09
N CYS A 108 -14.35 12.35 6.68
CA CYS A 108 -15.51 11.63 7.19
C CYS A 108 -15.24 10.96 8.53
N SER A 109 -14.07 10.33 8.71
CA SER A 109 -13.75 9.57 9.92
C SER A 109 -13.12 10.40 11.04
N GLY A 110 -12.45 11.50 10.70
CA GLY A 110 -11.69 12.32 11.65
C GLY A 110 -10.35 11.70 12.10
N GLU A 111 -9.96 10.56 11.52
CA GLU A 111 -8.68 9.90 11.80
C GLU A 111 -7.48 10.73 11.32
N LYS A 112 -6.27 10.37 11.78
CA LYS A 112 -5.05 10.92 11.16
C LYS A 112 -4.87 10.27 9.80
N ILE A 113 -4.41 11.04 8.81
CA ILE A 113 -4.22 10.54 7.44
C ILE A 113 -3.31 9.31 7.37
N GLY A 114 -2.30 9.21 8.24
CA GLY A 114 -1.44 8.02 8.35
C GLY A 114 -2.21 6.77 8.80
N ASP A 115 -3.11 6.91 9.77
CA ASP A 115 -3.93 5.82 10.29
C ASP A 115 -4.94 5.35 9.21
N VAL A 116 -5.50 6.29 8.43
CA VAL A 116 -6.37 5.99 7.29
C VAL A 116 -5.65 5.11 6.26
N PHE A 117 -4.41 5.48 5.87
CA PHE A 117 -3.64 4.68 4.91
C PHE A 117 -3.36 3.27 5.40
N VAL A 118 -3.08 3.09 6.70
CA VAL A 118 -2.83 1.77 7.30
C VAL A 118 -4.11 0.96 7.38
N ARG A 119 -5.20 1.57 7.84
CA ARG A 119 -6.51 0.90 7.94
C ARG A 119 -7.02 0.43 6.58
N LEU A 120 -6.84 1.22 5.53
CA LEU A 120 -7.22 0.87 4.16
C LEU A 120 -6.21 -0.08 3.48
N GLY A 121 -5.16 -0.52 4.18
CA GLY A 121 -4.15 -1.44 3.66
C GLY A 121 -3.25 -0.85 2.56
N MET A 122 -3.30 0.47 2.34
CA MET A 122 -2.44 1.17 1.36
C MET A 122 -1.00 1.28 1.86
N LEU A 123 -0.80 1.29 3.18
CA LEU A 123 0.50 1.30 3.83
C LEU A 123 0.56 0.29 4.97
N THR A 124 1.76 -0.19 5.28
CA THR A 124 2.03 -0.89 6.54
C THR A 124 2.61 0.08 7.58
N GLU A 125 2.61 -0.32 8.85
CA GLU A 125 3.12 0.53 9.94
C GLU A 125 4.60 0.90 9.78
N LEU A 126 5.43 -0.01 9.26
CA LEU A 126 6.87 0.19 9.13
C LEU A 126 7.25 1.34 8.16
N PRO A 127 6.74 1.39 6.90
CA PRO A 127 6.88 2.55 6.02
C PRO A 127 6.35 3.84 6.62
N LEU A 128 5.17 3.79 7.27
CA LEU A 128 4.58 4.96 7.89
C LEU A 128 5.49 5.53 8.99
N GLN A 129 5.99 4.70 9.91
CA GLN A 129 6.91 5.14 10.96
C GLN A 129 8.22 5.68 10.39
N SER A 130 8.74 5.05 9.34
CA SER A 130 9.94 5.50 8.64
C SER A 130 9.76 6.94 8.10
N ILE A 131 8.64 7.21 7.42
CA ILE A 131 8.35 8.53 6.85
C ILE A 131 7.98 9.55 7.94
N LEU A 132 7.28 9.14 9.00
CA LEU A 132 7.01 10.02 10.14
C LEU A 132 8.29 10.43 10.87
N SER A 133 9.24 9.51 11.03
CA SER A 133 10.56 9.82 11.59
C SER A 133 11.31 10.81 10.71
N PHE A 134 11.24 10.65 9.39
CA PHE A 134 11.78 11.60 8.42
C PHE A 134 11.10 12.98 8.56
N GLN A 135 9.77 13.04 8.52
CA GLN A 135 9.00 14.28 8.66
C GLN A 135 9.23 14.99 10.00
N SER A 136 9.41 14.25 11.09
CA SER A 136 9.69 14.81 12.43
C SER A 136 11.07 15.46 12.52
N ASN A 137 12.01 15.01 11.68
CA ASN A 137 13.34 15.58 11.58
C ASN A 137 13.41 16.79 10.62
N GLN A 138 12.37 17.01 9.78
CA GLN A 138 12.17 18.26 9.05
C GLN A 138 11.90 19.44 10.03
N GLY A 139 12.37 20.64 9.69
CA GLY A 139 12.19 21.84 10.50
C GLY A 139 13.13 21.98 11.72
N LYS A 140 13.95 20.96 12.06
CA LYS A 140 14.98 21.10 13.10
C LYS A 140 16.13 21.99 12.59
N ALA A 141 16.67 22.85 13.46
CA ALA A 141 17.73 23.81 13.17
C ALA A 141 19.12 23.18 12.92
N THR A 142 19.20 21.87 12.71
CA THR A 142 20.45 21.16 12.41
C THR A 142 20.87 21.41 10.95
N ALA A 143 22.17 21.47 10.72
CA ALA A 143 22.74 21.61 9.38
C ALA A 143 22.49 20.31 8.60
N SER A 144 21.66 20.35 7.56
CA SER A 144 21.52 19.23 6.63
C SER A 144 22.09 19.62 5.27
N PRO A 145 22.85 18.72 4.64
CA PRO A 145 23.40 18.96 3.31
C PRO A 145 22.32 19.07 2.23
N LEU A 146 21.06 18.74 2.51
CA LEU A 146 19.95 18.82 1.55
C LEU A 146 19.19 20.15 1.57
N ARG A 147 19.54 21.09 2.44
CA ARG A 147 18.95 22.43 2.39
C ARG A 147 19.38 23.14 1.11
N LEU A 148 18.44 23.84 0.47
CA LEU A 148 18.71 24.54 -0.79
C LEU A 148 19.94 25.44 -0.70
N GLY A 149 20.07 26.22 0.39
CA GLY A 149 21.24 27.08 0.60
C GLY A 149 22.56 26.31 0.67
N ASP A 150 22.61 25.22 1.43
CA ASP A 150 23.81 24.39 1.55
C ASP A 150 24.13 23.65 0.23
N LEU A 151 23.12 23.21 -0.52
CA LEU A 151 23.29 22.63 -1.85
C LEU A 151 23.85 23.63 -2.85
N LEU A 152 23.38 24.89 -2.83
CA LEU A 152 23.91 25.94 -3.69
C LEU A 152 25.38 26.27 -3.35
N VAL A 153 25.77 26.19 -2.07
CA VAL A 153 27.18 26.34 -1.65
C VAL A 153 28.03 25.16 -2.13
N GLU A 154 27.57 23.94 -1.89
CA GLU A 154 28.31 22.72 -2.27
C GLU A 154 28.46 22.57 -3.78
N THR A 155 27.45 22.97 -4.55
CA THR A 155 27.50 22.99 -6.03
C THR A 155 28.30 24.17 -6.59
N GLY A 156 28.84 25.04 -5.73
CA GLY A 156 29.65 26.19 -6.12
C GLY A 156 28.85 27.33 -6.76
N GLN A 157 27.52 27.30 -6.67
CA GLN A 157 26.65 28.35 -7.23
C GLN A 157 26.64 29.61 -6.37
N ILE A 158 26.86 29.48 -5.05
CA ILE A 158 27.00 30.60 -4.11
C ILE A 158 28.14 30.34 -3.12
N THR A 159 28.63 31.37 -2.44
CA THR A 159 29.60 31.22 -1.34
C THR A 159 28.89 31.07 0.01
N ARG A 160 29.59 30.51 1.03
CA ARG A 160 29.06 30.46 2.41
C ARG A 160 28.71 31.84 2.95
N ALA A 161 29.52 32.86 2.63
CA ALA A 161 29.26 34.25 3.02
C ALA A 161 27.97 34.81 2.38
N ASN A 162 27.74 34.51 1.09
CA ASN A 162 26.50 34.92 0.40
C ASN A 162 25.26 34.29 1.04
N LEU A 163 25.36 33.01 1.43
CA LEU A 163 24.28 32.30 2.11
C LEU A 163 23.99 32.88 3.49
N GLU A 164 25.01 33.16 4.30
CA GLU A 164 24.85 33.74 5.64
C GLU A 164 24.20 35.13 5.58
N TYR A 165 24.62 35.96 4.62
CA TYR A 165 24.00 37.26 4.37
C TYR A 165 22.52 37.10 3.99
N ALA A 166 22.21 36.22 3.04
CA ALA A 166 20.85 36.00 2.57
C ALA A 166 19.93 35.45 3.69
N LEU A 167 20.43 34.57 4.55
CA LEU A 167 19.71 34.05 5.72
C LEU A 167 19.45 35.15 6.78
N HIS A 168 20.40 36.06 6.99
CA HIS A 168 20.20 37.21 7.88
C HIS A 168 19.09 38.12 7.34
N LYS A 169 19.12 38.41 6.04
CA LYS A 169 18.12 39.23 5.34
C LYS A 169 16.74 38.55 5.29
N GLN A 170 16.69 37.23 5.22
CA GLN A 170 15.43 36.47 5.26
C GLN A 170 14.68 36.64 6.58
N LYS A 171 15.39 36.84 7.71
CA LYS A 171 14.73 37.03 9.03
C LYS A 171 13.88 38.30 9.11
N THR A 172 14.24 39.33 8.34
CA THR A 172 13.56 40.62 8.31
C THR A 172 12.76 40.84 7.03
N SER A 173 12.69 39.83 6.16
CA SER A 173 12.01 39.84 4.87
C SER A 173 10.90 38.79 4.83
N HIS A 174 9.83 39.06 4.09
CA HIS A 174 8.81 38.06 3.78
C HIS A 174 9.15 37.22 2.53
N LYS A 175 10.31 37.46 1.90
CA LYS A 175 10.76 36.76 0.69
C LYS A 175 11.38 35.39 1.00
N LYS A 176 11.29 34.48 0.04
CA LYS A 176 11.96 33.17 0.12
C LYS A 176 13.47 33.32 -0.05
N LEU A 177 14.26 32.42 0.53
CA LEU A 177 15.73 32.44 0.43
C LEU A 177 16.21 32.51 -1.04
N GLY A 178 15.60 31.74 -1.94
CA GLY A 178 15.95 31.75 -3.36
C GLY A 178 15.69 33.09 -4.05
N GLU A 179 14.61 33.79 -3.68
CA GLU A 179 14.29 35.13 -4.21
C GLU A 179 15.34 36.15 -3.74
N ILE A 180 15.73 36.09 -2.47
CA ILE A 180 16.78 36.96 -1.91
C ILE A 180 18.11 36.72 -2.62
N LEU A 181 18.49 35.46 -2.83
CA LEU A 181 19.74 35.13 -3.52
C LEU A 181 19.77 35.62 -4.98
N ILE A 182 18.61 35.68 -5.65
CA ILE A 182 18.47 36.24 -7.00
C ILE A 182 18.53 37.77 -6.96
N ASP A 183 17.79 38.40 -6.05
CA ASP A 183 17.74 39.86 -5.91
C ASP A 183 19.11 40.46 -5.61
N GLU A 184 19.93 39.78 -4.80
CA GLU A 184 21.31 40.20 -4.49
C GLU A 184 22.32 39.85 -5.59
N GLY A 185 21.88 39.17 -6.66
CA GLY A 185 22.74 38.78 -7.78
C GLY A 185 23.74 37.66 -7.45
N TYR A 186 23.54 36.92 -6.35
CA TYR A 186 24.42 35.82 -5.95
C TYR A 186 24.23 34.55 -6.76
N VAL A 187 23.04 34.35 -7.34
CA VAL A 187 22.69 33.19 -8.16
C VAL A 187 21.63 33.58 -9.20
N SER A 188 21.65 32.94 -10.37
CA SER A 188 20.59 33.12 -11.36
C SER A 188 19.31 32.35 -10.99
N ALA A 189 18.18 32.75 -11.55
CA ALA A 189 16.93 31.99 -11.43
C ALA A 189 17.07 30.53 -11.92
N SER A 190 17.87 30.30 -12.97
CA SER A 190 18.19 28.96 -13.47
C SER A 190 19.04 28.15 -12.48
N GLY A 191 19.98 28.78 -11.77
CA GLY A 191 20.76 28.15 -10.72
C GLY A 191 19.88 27.71 -9.54
N VAL A 192 18.99 28.58 -9.07
CA VAL A 192 18.01 28.23 -8.02
C VAL A 192 17.11 27.08 -8.46
N ALA A 193 16.58 27.13 -9.70
CA ALA A 193 15.75 26.06 -10.24
C ALA A 193 16.50 24.71 -10.31
N HIS A 194 17.77 24.73 -10.71
CA HIS A 194 18.63 23.56 -10.71
C HIS A 194 18.86 23.03 -9.29
N GLY A 195 19.15 23.91 -8.32
CA GLY A 195 19.31 23.55 -6.91
C GLY A 195 18.04 22.91 -6.31
N ILE A 196 16.85 23.44 -6.63
CA ILE A 196 15.56 22.85 -6.21
C ILE A 196 15.35 21.48 -6.85
N LYS A 197 15.66 21.31 -8.14
CA LYS A 197 15.56 20.02 -8.83
C LYS A 197 16.46 18.98 -8.16
N LEU A 198 17.72 19.34 -7.89
CA LEU A 198 18.68 18.48 -7.19
C LEU A 198 18.19 18.14 -5.77
N GLN A 199 17.70 19.14 -5.02
CA GLN A 199 17.14 18.94 -3.69
C GLN A 199 16.01 17.90 -3.70
N LYS A 200 15.01 18.05 -4.59
CA LYS A 200 13.90 17.11 -4.73
C LYS A 200 14.38 15.69 -5.04
N MET A 201 15.30 15.55 -5.99
CA MET A 201 15.85 14.25 -6.38
C MET A 201 16.57 13.56 -5.22
N LEU A 202 17.37 14.29 -4.45
CA LEU A 202 18.08 13.75 -3.30
C LEU A 202 17.12 13.34 -2.18
N VAL A 203 16.09 14.15 -1.90
CA VAL A 203 15.03 13.81 -0.93
C VAL A 203 14.30 12.53 -1.35
N THR A 204 13.87 12.42 -2.61
CA THR A 204 13.20 11.23 -3.14
C THR A 204 14.08 9.98 -3.02
N ALA A 205 15.36 10.07 -3.40
CA ALA A 205 16.27 8.94 -3.32
C ALA A 205 16.56 8.50 -1.88
N SER A 206 16.64 9.46 -0.95
CA SER A 206 16.82 9.14 0.46
C SER A 206 15.57 8.52 1.09
N LEU A 207 14.37 9.00 0.74
CA LEU A 207 13.11 8.37 1.15
C LEU A 207 13.08 6.90 0.67
N ALA A 208 13.36 6.66 -0.62
CA ALA A 208 13.40 5.30 -1.18
C ALA A 208 14.42 4.38 -0.47
N ALA A 209 15.55 4.92 -0.03
CA ALA A 209 16.57 4.15 0.68
C ALA A 209 16.17 3.81 2.12
N ILE A 210 15.63 4.76 2.88
CA ILE A 210 15.11 4.53 4.25
C ILE A 210 14.10 3.38 4.22
N ILE A 211 13.20 3.45 3.26
CA ILE A 211 12.16 2.46 2.99
C ILE A 211 12.74 1.08 2.68
N SER A 212 13.70 1.01 1.75
CA SER A 212 14.27 -0.26 1.30
C SER A 212 14.99 -0.98 2.45
N LEU A 213 15.55 -0.21 3.39
CA LEU A 213 16.20 -0.74 4.60
C LEU A 213 15.17 -1.31 5.58
N SER A 214 14.03 -0.65 5.77
CA SER A 214 12.94 -1.11 6.64
C SER A 214 12.32 -2.44 6.17
N SER A 215 12.28 -2.70 4.86
CA SER A 215 11.78 -3.97 4.29
C SER A 215 12.72 -5.18 4.46
N VAL A 216 14.00 -4.97 4.79
CA VAL A 216 14.97 -6.06 5.01
C VAL A 216 14.89 -6.64 6.43
N GLU A 217 14.35 -5.87 7.39
CA GLU A 217 14.19 -6.30 8.78
C GLU A 217 12.99 -7.24 8.98
N SER A 218 12.00 -7.22 8.09
CA SER A 218 10.77 -8.02 8.18
C SER A 218 10.88 -9.40 7.50
N GLY A 219 12.05 -10.03 7.56
CA GLY A 219 12.25 -11.40 7.07
C GLY A 219 11.59 -12.45 7.98
N GLU A 220 10.27 -12.43 8.09
CA GLU A 220 9.53 -13.54 8.71
C GLU A 220 9.23 -14.62 7.66
N ALA A 221 9.92 -15.75 7.83
CA ALA A 221 9.58 -17.01 7.19
C ALA A 221 8.26 -17.53 7.79
N GLY A 222 7.15 -17.31 7.08
CA GLY A 222 5.87 -17.92 7.41
C GLY A 222 5.85 -19.40 7.08
N THR A 223 5.97 -20.25 8.11
CA THR A 223 5.64 -21.68 8.03
C THR A 223 4.15 -21.86 7.77
N ALA A 224 3.81 -22.70 6.80
CA ALA A 224 2.44 -23.06 6.47
C ALA A 224 1.80 -23.83 7.64
N GLU A 225 0.88 -23.19 8.35
CA GLU A 225 -0.08 -23.85 9.24
C GLU A 225 -1.51 -23.67 8.71
N THR A 226 -2.23 -24.78 8.67
CA THR A 226 -3.63 -24.90 8.27
C THR A 226 -4.53 -24.35 9.38
N ASP A 227 -4.99 -23.11 9.24
CA ASP A 227 -6.06 -22.56 10.08
C ASP A 227 -7.16 -21.92 9.23
N THR A 228 -8.39 -22.41 9.40
CA THR A 228 -9.55 -22.22 8.50
C THR A 228 -10.50 -21.10 8.94
N GLY A 229 -9.99 -20.10 9.67
CA GLY A 229 -10.75 -18.94 10.08
C GLY A 229 -11.14 -18.00 8.91
N PRO A 230 -12.23 -17.23 9.03
CA PRO A 230 -12.72 -16.33 7.97
C PRO A 230 -11.71 -15.22 7.62
N LYS A 231 -10.95 -14.71 8.60
CA LYS A 231 -9.83 -13.78 8.32
C LYS A 231 -8.77 -14.39 7.42
N ASN A 232 -8.38 -15.65 7.67
CA ASN A 232 -7.38 -16.34 6.86
C ASN A 232 -7.92 -16.59 5.44
N MET A 233 -9.23 -16.84 5.30
CA MET A 233 -9.86 -17.02 3.98
C MET A 233 -9.91 -15.71 3.19
N ILE A 234 -10.27 -14.59 3.80
CA ILE A 234 -10.25 -13.27 3.14
C ILE A 234 -8.83 -12.93 2.69
N GLN A 235 -7.83 -13.13 3.55
CA GLN A 235 -6.41 -12.97 3.17
C GLN A 235 -6.02 -13.89 2.00
N SER A 236 -6.50 -15.14 1.99
CA SER A 236 -6.26 -16.08 0.89
C SER A 236 -6.86 -15.61 -0.44
N VAL A 237 -8.03 -14.94 -0.41
CA VAL A 237 -8.67 -14.33 -1.57
C VAL A 237 -7.90 -13.10 -2.03
N LEU A 238 -7.51 -12.21 -1.11
CA LEU A 238 -6.77 -10.98 -1.42
C LEU A 238 -5.43 -11.27 -2.11
N HIS A 239 -4.70 -12.27 -1.60
CA HIS A 239 -3.43 -12.76 -2.18
C HIS A 239 -3.61 -13.70 -3.38
N GLU A 240 -4.84 -13.98 -3.80
CA GLU A 240 -5.18 -14.92 -4.90
C GLU A 240 -4.49 -16.29 -4.78
N SER A 241 -4.35 -16.77 -3.55
CA SER A 241 -3.65 -18.02 -3.28
C SER A 241 -4.37 -19.22 -3.92
N ARG A 242 -3.59 -20.05 -4.64
CA ARG A 242 -3.98 -21.35 -5.24
C ARG A 242 -5.37 -21.35 -5.89
N GLN A 243 -6.39 -21.76 -5.12
CA GLN A 243 -7.77 -21.98 -5.57
C GLN A 243 -8.50 -20.70 -6.01
N PHE A 244 -8.05 -19.53 -5.56
CA PHE A 244 -8.68 -18.25 -5.90
C PHE A 244 -8.14 -17.62 -7.19
N SER A 245 -7.12 -18.24 -7.82
CA SER A 245 -6.61 -17.82 -9.14
C SER A 245 -7.57 -18.12 -10.31
N ARG A 246 -8.60 -18.93 -10.08
CA ARG A 246 -9.58 -19.41 -11.07
C ARG A 246 -10.99 -19.27 -10.53
N PHE A 247 -11.99 -19.35 -11.41
CA PHE A 247 -13.36 -19.55 -10.97
C PHE A 247 -13.53 -20.88 -10.24
N SER A 248 -14.42 -20.92 -9.25
CA SER A 248 -15.09 -22.15 -8.84
C SER A 248 -16.16 -22.53 -9.86
N GLN A 249 -16.62 -23.78 -9.82
CA GLN A 249 -17.66 -24.25 -10.75
C GLN A 249 -18.94 -23.40 -10.70
N LYS A 250 -19.36 -22.98 -9.51
CA LYS A 250 -20.59 -22.19 -9.33
C LYS A 250 -20.44 -20.75 -9.79
N GLU A 251 -19.26 -20.15 -9.63
CA GLU A 251 -18.98 -18.80 -10.12
C GLU A 251 -18.94 -18.78 -11.65
N LEU A 252 -18.29 -19.78 -12.27
CA LEU A 252 -18.26 -19.93 -13.72
C LEU A 252 -19.68 -20.14 -14.28
N GLU A 253 -20.46 -21.06 -13.71
CA GLU A 253 -21.85 -21.30 -14.13
C GLU A 253 -22.71 -20.04 -13.99
N LEU A 254 -22.58 -19.28 -12.90
CA LEU A 254 -23.34 -18.04 -12.73
C LEU A 254 -22.92 -16.95 -13.72
N TRP A 255 -21.62 -16.82 -14.00
CA TRP A 255 -21.11 -15.89 -15.01
C TRP A 255 -21.63 -16.25 -16.41
N ASP A 256 -21.59 -17.52 -16.79
CA ASP A 256 -22.12 -18.03 -18.07
C ASP A 256 -23.61 -17.73 -18.19
N LEU A 257 -24.41 -18.10 -17.19
CA LEU A 257 -25.86 -17.88 -17.18
C LEU A 257 -26.26 -16.40 -17.32
N ILE A 258 -25.52 -15.49 -16.68
CA ILE A 258 -25.76 -14.04 -16.82
C ILE A 258 -25.48 -13.60 -18.25
N ASN A 259 -24.37 -14.04 -18.84
CA ASN A 259 -23.98 -13.65 -20.18
C ASN A 259 -24.87 -14.27 -21.26
N GLU A 260 -25.33 -15.51 -21.09
CA GLU A 260 -26.37 -16.12 -21.91
C GLU A 260 -27.65 -15.28 -21.86
N TYR A 261 -28.12 -14.91 -20.66
CA TYR A 261 -29.30 -14.07 -20.50
C TYR A 261 -29.15 -12.69 -21.16
N ARG A 262 -27.95 -12.09 -21.11
CA ARG A 262 -27.66 -10.84 -21.81
C ARG A 262 -27.72 -11.02 -23.33
N GLN A 263 -27.11 -12.07 -23.85
CA GLN A 263 -27.13 -12.39 -25.29
C GLN A 263 -28.55 -12.66 -25.80
N GLU A 264 -29.38 -13.38 -25.04
CA GLU A 264 -30.80 -13.59 -25.34
C GLU A 264 -31.59 -12.27 -25.44
N ASN A 265 -31.13 -11.22 -24.74
CA ASN A 265 -31.72 -9.89 -24.76
C ASN A 265 -30.98 -8.91 -25.70
N GLY A 266 -30.11 -9.41 -26.58
CA GLY A 266 -29.42 -8.62 -27.60
C GLY A 266 -28.28 -7.75 -27.06
N LEU A 267 -27.76 -8.05 -25.87
CA LEU A 267 -26.63 -7.34 -25.26
C LEU A 267 -25.35 -8.18 -25.37
N PRO A 268 -24.17 -7.53 -25.46
CA PRO A 268 -22.91 -8.25 -25.45
C PRO A 268 -22.67 -8.92 -24.09
N ALA A 269 -21.95 -10.04 -24.12
CA ALA A 269 -21.40 -10.65 -22.91
C ALA A 269 -20.44 -9.68 -22.23
N ILE A 270 -20.45 -9.65 -20.90
CA ILE A 270 -19.53 -8.88 -20.08
C ILE A 270 -18.32 -9.75 -19.77
N GLU A 271 -17.13 -9.23 -20.01
CA GLU A 271 -15.89 -9.93 -19.72
C GLU A 271 -15.76 -10.20 -18.21
N SER A 272 -15.27 -11.39 -17.85
CA SER A 272 -14.98 -11.68 -16.45
C SER A 272 -13.90 -10.73 -15.92
N SER A 273 -13.98 -10.34 -14.66
CA SER A 273 -13.00 -9.45 -14.01
C SER A 273 -12.38 -10.13 -12.80
N ARG A 274 -11.05 -10.22 -12.76
CA ARG A 274 -10.28 -10.71 -11.60
C ARG A 274 -10.46 -9.79 -10.40
N SER A 275 -10.36 -8.48 -10.61
CA SER A 275 -10.50 -7.46 -9.59
C SER A 275 -11.89 -7.48 -8.96
N LEU A 276 -12.96 -7.43 -9.76
CA LEU A 276 -14.33 -7.46 -9.24
C LEU A 276 -14.72 -8.84 -8.68
N THR A 277 -14.15 -9.93 -9.19
CA THR A 277 -14.33 -11.27 -8.58
C THR A 277 -13.72 -11.33 -7.18
N LYS A 278 -12.56 -10.69 -6.97
CA LYS A 278 -11.96 -10.55 -5.64
C LYS A 278 -12.90 -9.79 -4.69
N VAL A 279 -13.46 -8.65 -5.14
CA VAL A 279 -14.45 -7.87 -4.37
C VAL A 279 -15.65 -8.74 -4.00
N ALA A 280 -16.26 -9.41 -4.98
CA ALA A 280 -17.44 -10.24 -4.78
C ALA A 280 -17.20 -11.39 -3.79
N ARG A 281 -16.04 -12.05 -3.87
CA ARG A 281 -15.66 -13.14 -2.94
C ARG A 281 -15.46 -12.64 -1.53
N VAL A 282 -14.71 -11.55 -1.35
CA VAL A 282 -14.50 -10.94 -0.03
C VAL A 282 -15.85 -10.58 0.58
N HIS A 283 -16.74 -9.98 -0.20
CA HIS A 283 -18.06 -9.57 0.27
C HIS A 283 -18.95 -10.76 0.66
N ALA A 284 -18.99 -11.82 -0.15
CA ALA A 284 -19.75 -13.03 0.17
C ALA A 284 -19.27 -13.70 1.47
N ILE A 285 -17.96 -13.70 1.71
CA ILE A 285 -17.37 -14.20 2.96
C ILE A 285 -17.72 -13.27 4.13
N ASP A 286 -17.62 -11.96 3.94
CA ASP A 286 -17.96 -10.97 4.97
C ASP A 286 -19.43 -11.06 5.41
N LEU A 287 -20.35 -11.16 4.45
CA LEU A 287 -21.77 -11.35 4.70
C LEU A 287 -22.06 -12.60 5.52
N TYR A 288 -21.43 -13.72 5.16
CA TYR A 288 -21.62 -14.98 5.87
C TYR A 288 -21.01 -14.97 7.27
N SER A 289 -19.81 -14.43 7.42
CA SER A 289 -19.03 -14.56 8.65
C SER A 289 -19.30 -13.46 9.68
N ASN A 290 -19.70 -12.28 9.23
CA ASN A 290 -19.82 -11.10 10.09
C ASN A 290 -21.23 -10.49 10.09
N ALA A 291 -22.15 -10.98 9.26
CA ALA A 291 -23.56 -10.59 9.20
C ALA A 291 -23.82 -9.06 9.24
N PRO A 292 -23.09 -8.21 8.49
CA PRO A 292 -23.30 -6.76 8.52
C PRO A 292 -24.69 -6.33 8.05
N ALA A 293 -25.40 -7.19 7.31
CA ALA A 293 -26.78 -6.96 6.87
C ALA A 293 -27.80 -6.96 8.02
N GLU A 294 -27.49 -7.55 9.18
CA GLU A 294 -28.40 -7.62 10.34
C GLU A 294 -28.29 -6.40 11.26
N GLY A 295 -27.32 -5.51 10.98
CA GLY A 295 -27.05 -4.32 11.78
C GLY A 295 -28.03 -3.16 11.57
N ARG A 296 -27.73 -2.04 12.22
CA ARG A 296 -28.37 -0.75 12.01
C ARG A 296 -27.32 0.36 11.98
N ASP A 297 -27.62 1.44 11.27
CA ASP A 297 -26.81 2.66 11.31
C ASP A 297 -27.08 3.48 12.59
N ASP A 298 -26.36 4.58 12.74
CA ASP A 298 -26.47 5.56 13.84
C ASP A 298 -27.86 6.21 13.95
N ARG A 299 -28.64 6.19 12.86
CA ARG A 299 -30.02 6.67 12.80
C ARG A 299 -31.05 5.59 13.13
N GLY A 300 -30.60 4.37 13.38
CA GLY A 300 -31.44 3.21 13.65
C GLY A 300 -32.06 2.57 12.40
N LEU A 301 -31.63 2.94 11.18
CA LEU A 301 -32.11 2.32 9.96
C LEU A 301 -31.43 0.96 9.75
N GLY A 302 -32.21 -0.05 9.34
CA GLY A 302 -31.71 -1.40 9.09
C GLY A 302 -30.74 -1.46 7.92
N CYS A 303 -29.64 -2.17 8.13
CA CYS A 303 -28.69 -2.54 7.09
C CYS A 303 -29.30 -3.50 6.06
N SER A 304 -28.59 -3.73 4.95
CA SER A 304 -29.02 -4.64 3.88
C SER A 304 -27.87 -5.53 3.42
N LEU A 305 -28.10 -6.38 2.42
CA LEU A 305 -27.05 -7.24 1.85
C LEU A 305 -25.91 -6.45 1.19
N HIS A 306 -26.11 -5.17 0.87
CA HIS A 306 -25.07 -4.28 0.35
C HIS A 306 -24.14 -3.73 1.44
N SER A 307 -24.35 -4.12 2.71
CA SER A 307 -23.52 -3.70 3.83
C SER A 307 -22.20 -4.46 3.90
N TRP A 308 -21.18 -3.79 4.44
CA TRP A 308 -19.83 -4.30 4.68
C TRP A 308 -19.46 -4.11 6.15
N SER A 309 -18.90 -5.14 6.79
CA SER A 309 -18.52 -5.11 8.21
C SER A 309 -17.24 -4.29 8.45
N ASP A 310 -16.88 -4.14 9.73
CA ASP A 310 -15.62 -3.54 10.21
C ASP A 310 -14.47 -4.56 10.33
N LYS A 311 -14.61 -5.78 9.78
CA LYS A 311 -13.68 -6.90 10.02
C LYS A 311 -12.55 -7.04 9.00
N GLY A 312 -12.38 -6.07 8.11
CA GLY A 312 -11.26 -6.03 7.16
C GLY A 312 -10.73 -4.63 6.88
N ASN A 313 -9.76 -4.56 5.97
CA ASN A 313 -9.02 -3.33 5.64
C ASN A 313 -9.79 -2.51 4.60
N TRP A 314 -11.03 -2.17 4.92
CA TRP A 314 -11.94 -1.40 4.10
C TRP A 314 -12.81 -0.54 5.00
N ARG A 315 -13.53 0.42 4.42
CA ARG A 315 -14.48 1.23 5.18
C ARG A 315 -15.72 0.41 5.54
N GLN A 316 -16.16 0.40 6.80
CA GLN A 316 -17.44 -0.21 7.15
C GLN A 316 -18.61 0.53 6.46
N VAL A 317 -19.63 -0.19 6.02
CA VAL A 317 -20.84 0.41 5.43
C VAL A 317 -22.09 -0.30 5.94
N CYS A 318 -23.00 0.44 6.60
CA CYS A 318 -24.38 -0.01 6.75
C CYS A 318 -25.21 0.56 5.60
N TYR A 319 -25.43 -0.23 4.56
CA TYR A 319 -26.19 0.20 3.40
C TYR A 319 -27.68 0.18 3.73
N THR A 320 -28.27 1.36 3.80
CA THR A 320 -29.66 1.59 4.21
C THR A 320 -30.53 1.98 3.01
N LYS A 321 -31.84 1.79 3.14
CA LYS A 321 -32.82 1.97 2.06
C LYS A 321 -32.87 3.35 1.41
N ASP A 322 -32.32 4.37 2.07
CA ASP A 322 -32.27 5.74 1.57
C ASP A 322 -31.01 6.01 0.74
N ASN A 323 -30.16 5.00 0.57
CA ASN A 323 -28.93 5.05 -0.22
C ASN A 323 -27.94 6.13 0.27
N LYS A 324 -28.04 6.58 1.53
CA LYS A 324 -27.21 7.68 2.06
C LYS A 324 -25.71 7.41 1.88
N TYR A 325 -25.28 6.16 2.01
CA TYR A 325 -23.88 5.74 1.94
C TYR A 325 -23.57 4.93 0.68
N ALA A 326 -24.30 5.17 -0.41
CA ALA A 326 -24.12 4.40 -1.65
C ALA A 326 -22.73 4.54 -2.27
N GLU A 327 -22.14 5.73 -2.18
CA GLU A 327 -20.77 5.99 -2.63
C GLU A 327 -19.75 5.06 -1.93
N TYR A 328 -19.97 4.74 -0.65
CA TYR A 328 -19.07 3.86 0.09
C TYR A 328 -19.11 2.41 -0.40
N MET A 329 -20.22 1.98 -0.99
CA MET A 329 -20.33 0.70 -1.67
C MET A 329 -19.67 0.78 -3.06
N TRP A 330 -19.88 1.86 -3.81
CA TRP A 330 -19.27 2.03 -5.14
C TRP A 330 -17.74 2.08 -5.12
N ASP A 331 -17.16 2.52 -4.00
CA ASP A 331 -15.71 2.59 -3.78
C ASP A 331 -15.04 1.25 -3.45
N LYS A 332 -15.81 0.18 -3.20
CA LYS A 332 -15.26 -1.12 -2.77
C LYS A 332 -14.24 -1.73 -3.73
N PRO A 333 -14.39 -1.62 -5.06
CA PRO A 333 -13.33 -2.04 -5.98
C PRO A 333 -11.99 -1.37 -5.68
N ARG A 334 -11.98 -0.06 -5.41
CA ARG A 334 -10.75 0.69 -5.12
C ARG A 334 -10.09 0.20 -3.83
N GLU A 335 -10.89 0.06 -2.78
CA GLU A 335 -10.45 -0.38 -1.46
C GLU A 335 -9.88 -1.81 -1.51
N ILE A 336 -10.63 -2.76 -2.08
CA ILE A 336 -10.27 -4.19 -2.03
C ILE A 336 -9.16 -4.55 -3.01
N THR A 337 -9.09 -3.85 -4.15
CA THR A 337 -8.11 -4.17 -5.21
C THR A 337 -6.85 -3.33 -5.11
N ASN A 338 -6.74 -2.50 -4.06
CA ASN A 338 -5.68 -1.52 -3.88
C ASN A 338 -5.46 -0.68 -5.15
N PHE A 339 -6.56 -0.11 -5.67
CA PHE A 339 -6.58 0.74 -6.87
C PHE A 339 -6.12 0.05 -8.16
N THR A 340 -6.05 -1.28 -8.21
CA THR A 340 -5.89 -2.00 -9.49
C THR A 340 -7.12 -1.78 -10.37
N TYR A 341 -8.31 -1.77 -9.78
CA TYR A 341 -9.55 -1.35 -10.43
C TYR A 341 -9.99 -0.01 -9.86
N THR A 342 -10.05 1.01 -10.71
CA THR A 342 -10.27 2.41 -10.32
C THR A 342 -11.69 2.90 -10.54
N GLY A 343 -12.49 2.18 -11.34
CA GLY A 343 -13.88 2.53 -11.61
C GLY A 343 -14.83 2.25 -10.44
N ASP A 344 -16.02 2.81 -10.53
CA ASP A 344 -17.12 2.48 -9.61
C ASP A 344 -17.56 1.03 -9.80
N GLY A 345 -17.97 0.41 -8.69
CA GLY A 345 -18.56 -0.92 -8.68
C GLY A 345 -20.05 -0.88 -8.33
N TYR A 346 -20.84 -1.72 -9.00
CA TYR A 346 -22.27 -1.87 -8.74
C TYR A 346 -22.60 -3.32 -8.45
N GLU A 347 -23.52 -3.55 -7.51
CA GLU A 347 -23.73 -4.88 -6.95
C GLU A 347 -25.15 -5.40 -7.14
N ASN A 348 -25.27 -6.70 -7.47
CA ASN A 348 -26.44 -7.48 -7.11
C ASN A 348 -26.04 -8.53 -6.07
N ALA A 349 -26.78 -8.59 -4.97
CA ALA A 349 -26.59 -9.55 -3.89
C ALA A 349 -27.76 -10.54 -3.81
N TYR A 350 -27.46 -11.78 -3.43
CA TYR A 350 -28.45 -12.82 -3.19
C TYR A 350 -28.03 -13.70 -2.01
N SER A 351 -28.98 -14.04 -1.16
CA SER A 351 -28.82 -15.04 -0.10
C SER A 351 -29.98 -16.03 -0.10
N THR A 352 -29.75 -17.22 0.46
CA THR A 352 -30.77 -18.27 0.60
C THR A 352 -30.68 -18.92 1.97
N SER A 353 -31.78 -19.50 2.45
CA SER A 353 -31.79 -20.38 3.63
C SER A 353 -31.27 -21.79 3.32
N GLU A 354 -31.09 -22.12 2.04
CA GLU A 354 -30.49 -23.38 1.62
C GLU A 354 -29.00 -23.42 1.98
N LYS A 355 -28.48 -24.63 2.19
CA LYS A 355 -27.07 -24.81 2.60
C LYS A 355 -26.09 -24.24 1.58
N GLU A 356 -26.45 -24.24 0.30
CA GLU A 356 -25.58 -23.77 -0.77
C GLU A 356 -26.34 -23.07 -1.88
N ILE A 357 -25.65 -22.18 -2.58
CA ILE A 357 -26.13 -21.53 -3.78
C ILE A 357 -26.35 -22.51 -4.94
N ASN A 358 -27.46 -22.30 -5.66
CA ASN A 358 -27.73 -22.81 -7.00
C ASN A 358 -27.72 -21.63 -7.99
N PRO A 359 -26.75 -21.54 -8.91
CA PRO A 359 -26.61 -20.42 -9.86
C PRO A 359 -27.87 -20.08 -10.66
N LYS A 360 -28.61 -21.10 -11.13
CA LYS A 360 -29.85 -20.89 -11.91
C LYS A 360 -30.92 -20.18 -11.08
N ARG A 361 -31.06 -20.54 -9.81
CA ARG A 361 -32.02 -19.88 -8.90
C ARG A 361 -31.64 -18.44 -8.61
N VAL A 362 -30.33 -18.15 -8.50
CA VAL A 362 -29.83 -16.78 -8.33
C VAL A 362 -30.23 -15.92 -9.51
N LEU A 363 -29.94 -16.36 -10.74
CA LEU A 363 -30.32 -15.62 -11.95
C LEU A 363 -31.84 -15.44 -12.06
N GLU A 364 -32.63 -16.49 -11.80
CA GLU A 364 -34.09 -16.39 -11.83
C GLU A 364 -34.65 -15.40 -10.78
N ALA A 365 -34.02 -15.30 -9.62
CA ALA A 365 -34.37 -14.30 -8.61
C ALA A 365 -34.03 -12.88 -9.09
N TRP A 366 -32.85 -12.67 -9.69
CA TRP A 366 -32.48 -11.36 -10.24
C TRP A 366 -33.33 -10.94 -11.43
N LYS A 367 -33.72 -11.86 -12.33
CA LYS A 367 -34.65 -11.60 -13.44
C LYS A 367 -36.00 -11.08 -12.96
N LYS A 368 -36.49 -11.57 -11.81
CA LYS A 368 -37.78 -11.18 -11.22
C LYS A 368 -37.73 -9.87 -10.43
N SER A 369 -36.55 -9.43 -10.00
CA SER A 369 -36.37 -8.16 -9.30
C SER A 369 -36.15 -7.03 -10.32
N PRO A 370 -37.03 -6.03 -10.42
CA PRO A 370 -36.88 -4.96 -11.41
C PRO A 370 -35.54 -4.22 -11.33
N SER A 371 -35.04 -3.93 -10.12
CA SER A 371 -33.77 -3.23 -9.93
C SER A 371 -32.56 -4.09 -10.31
N HIS A 372 -32.54 -5.35 -9.88
CA HIS A 372 -31.45 -6.27 -10.21
C HIS A 372 -31.42 -6.61 -11.71
N ASN A 373 -32.59 -6.78 -12.33
CA ASN A 373 -32.68 -7.05 -13.75
C ASN A 373 -32.29 -5.83 -14.60
N ALA A 374 -32.59 -4.62 -14.12
CA ALA A 374 -32.29 -3.39 -14.84
C ALA A 374 -30.78 -3.21 -15.08
N ILE A 375 -29.92 -3.53 -14.13
CA ILE A 375 -28.47 -3.43 -14.34
C ILE A 375 -27.96 -4.54 -15.29
N LEU A 376 -28.45 -5.78 -15.13
CA LEU A 376 -28.07 -6.89 -16.00
C LEU A 376 -28.40 -6.63 -17.47
N LEU A 377 -29.48 -5.91 -17.74
CA LEU A 377 -29.93 -5.58 -19.09
C LEU A 377 -29.68 -4.13 -19.50
N GLU A 378 -28.92 -3.35 -18.71
CA GLU A 378 -28.64 -1.93 -18.98
C GLU A 378 -29.92 -1.14 -19.33
N LYS A 379 -30.98 -1.32 -18.53
CA LYS A 379 -32.29 -0.67 -18.69
C LYS A 379 -32.48 0.45 -17.68
N GLY A 380 -33.36 1.40 -18.03
CA GLY A 380 -33.69 2.53 -17.17
C GLY A 380 -32.46 3.41 -16.90
N GLN A 381 -32.13 3.63 -15.64
CA GLN A 381 -30.95 4.42 -15.23
C GLN A 381 -29.61 3.81 -15.68
N TRP A 382 -29.59 2.53 -16.06
CA TRP A 382 -28.40 1.84 -16.56
C TRP A 382 -28.25 1.89 -18.09
N ALA A 383 -29.17 2.55 -18.79
CA ALA A 383 -29.12 2.65 -20.24
C ALA A 383 -27.82 3.30 -20.73
N GLY A 384 -27.07 2.57 -21.54
CA GLY A 384 -25.82 3.03 -22.13
C GLY A 384 -24.62 3.00 -21.18
N SER A 385 -24.71 2.28 -20.05
CA SER A 385 -23.59 2.14 -19.11
C SER A 385 -22.39 1.40 -19.72
N LYS A 386 -22.62 0.55 -20.73
CA LYS A 386 -21.60 -0.23 -21.45
C LYS A 386 -20.75 -1.04 -20.49
N LEU A 387 -21.41 -1.87 -19.70
CA LEU A 387 -20.74 -2.72 -18.71
C LEU A 387 -19.61 -3.52 -19.36
N ALA A 388 -18.41 -3.40 -18.79
CA ALA A 388 -17.16 -3.94 -19.35
C ALA A 388 -16.52 -5.01 -18.45
N ALA A 389 -16.87 -5.04 -17.16
CA ALA A 389 -16.30 -5.96 -16.19
C ALA A 389 -17.40 -6.59 -15.32
N LEU A 390 -17.34 -7.92 -15.17
CA LEU A 390 -18.23 -8.70 -14.30
C LEU A 390 -17.40 -9.59 -13.36
N GLY A 391 -17.52 -9.33 -12.06
CA GLY A 391 -17.00 -10.17 -10.99
C GLY A 391 -18.07 -11.04 -10.37
N VAL A 392 -17.74 -12.28 -10.02
CA VAL A 392 -18.69 -13.23 -9.40
C VAL A 392 -18.07 -13.87 -8.17
N GLY A 393 -18.77 -13.82 -7.04
CA GLY A 393 -18.35 -14.44 -5.78
C GLY A 393 -19.45 -15.31 -5.20
N VAL A 394 -19.14 -16.58 -4.94
CA VAL A 394 -20.07 -17.51 -4.30
C VAL A 394 -19.42 -18.07 -3.05
N TYR A 395 -20.08 -17.89 -1.91
CA TYR A 395 -19.62 -18.45 -0.64
C TYR A 395 -20.81 -18.93 0.19
N LYS A 396 -20.83 -20.24 0.50
CA LYS A 396 -21.92 -20.91 1.21
C LYS A 396 -23.28 -20.60 0.58
N ASN A 397 -24.13 -19.87 1.30
CA ASN A 397 -25.49 -19.51 0.92
C ASN A 397 -25.60 -18.07 0.37
N TYR A 398 -24.49 -17.43 0.02
CA TYR A 398 -24.42 -16.11 -0.61
C TYR A 398 -23.86 -16.17 -2.03
N ALA A 399 -24.48 -15.42 -2.94
CA ALA A 399 -23.99 -15.17 -4.29
C ALA A 399 -24.02 -13.67 -4.55
N ILE A 400 -22.86 -13.12 -4.89
CA ILE A 400 -22.63 -11.70 -5.10
C ILE A 400 -22.04 -11.50 -6.49
N ILE A 401 -22.54 -10.52 -7.23
CA ILE A 401 -21.88 -10.03 -8.44
C ILE A 401 -21.55 -8.56 -8.32
N TRP A 402 -20.43 -8.19 -8.92
CA TRP A 402 -19.98 -6.81 -9.05
C TRP A 402 -19.82 -6.48 -10.52
N LEU A 403 -20.40 -5.37 -10.95
CA LEU A 403 -20.39 -4.89 -12.33
C LEU A 403 -19.70 -3.55 -12.40
N GLY A 404 -18.99 -3.31 -13.49
CA GLY A 404 -18.29 -2.06 -13.73
C GLY A 404 -18.26 -1.68 -15.21
N THR A 405 -18.11 -0.38 -15.47
CA THR A 405 -18.09 0.21 -16.82
C THR A 405 -16.68 0.32 -17.39
N GLU A 406 -15.66 0.06 -16.58
CA GLU A 406 -14.25 0.04 -16.99
C GLU A 406 -13.79 -1.39 -17.20
N SER A 407 -12.92 -1.61 -18.20
CA SER A 407 -12.23 -2.88 -18.36
C SER A 407 -11.27 -3.11 -17.20
N ASP A 408 -11.14 -4.36 -16.74
CA ASP A 408 -10.28 -4.70 -15.61
C ASP A 408 -8.78 -4.72 -16.01
N PRO A 409 -7.92 -3.87 -15.43
CA PRO A 409 -6.48 -3.89 -15.72
C PRO A 409 -5.80 -5.22 -15.32
N ALA A 410 -6.38 -5.96 -14.37
CA ALA A 410 -5.91 -7.29 -13.99
C ALA A 410 -6.29 -8.38 -15.01
N GLY A 411 -7.16 -8.07 -15.96
CA GLY A 411 -7.66 -9.00 -16.98
C GLY A 411 -8.68 -10.02 -16.46
N PRO A 412 -9.09 -10.96 -17.32
CA PRO A 412 -10.14 -11.93 -17.02
C PRO A 412 -9.69 -13.03 -16.06
N VAL A 413 -10.66 -13.65 -15.39
CA VAL A 413 -10.44 -14.79 -14.50
C VAL A 413 -10.10 -16.02 -15.34
N GLN A 414 -9.10 -16.80 -14.92
CA GLN A 414 -8.81 -18.07 -15.58
C GLN A 414 -9.97 -19.06 -15.40
N ALA A 415 -10.33 -19.76 -16.48
CA ALA A 415 -11.31 -20.85 -16.44
C ALA A 415 -10.86 -21.99 -15.51
N THR A 416 -11.81 -22.83 -15.07
CA THR A 416 -11.56 -23.99 -14.22
C THR A 416 -10.55 -24.95 -14.87
N MET A 417 -9.77 -25.70 -14.08
CA MET A 417 -8.99 -26.81 -14.65
C MET A 417 -9.97 -27.81 -15.24
N SER A 418 -9.82 -28.16 -16.53
CA SER A 418 -10.46 -29.37 -17.04
C SER A 418 -9.96 -30.51 -16.17
N LEU A 419 -10.86 -31.30 -15.60
CA LEU A 419 -10.50 -32.63 -15.15
C LEU A 419 -9.91 -33.32 -16.38
N ALA A 420 -8.59 -33.48 -16.42
CA ALA A 420 -7.95 -34.34 -17.39
C ALA A 420 -8.67 -35.69 -17.26
N SER A 421 -9.41 -36.04 -18.30
CA SER A 421 -10.04 -37.34 -18.42
C SER A 421 -8.89 -38.36 -18.48
N ASN A 422 -8.65 -39.06 -17.37
CA ASN A 422 -7.84 -40.26 -17.35
C ASN A 422 -8.72 -41.46 -17.69
#